data_AF-A0A2A2Y4S2-F1
#
_entry.id   AF-A0A2A2Y4S2-F1
#
_cell.length_a   1.000
_cell.length_b   1.000
_cell.length_c   1.000
_cell.angle_alpha   90.00
_cell.angle_beta   90.00
_cell.angle_gamma   90.00
#
_symmetry.space_group_name_H-M   'P 1'
#
loop_
_entity.id
_entity.type
_entity.pdbx_description
1 polymer ?
#
loop_
_entity_poly.entity_id
_entity_poly.type
_entity_poly.pdbx_seq_one_letter_code
_entity_poly.pdbx_strand_id
1 'polypeptide(L)'
;MSSTKPKKAAGKTGGRTYASVEDLMKGEGISAEVQQAHAQLVRDTCVTDGLTRLRRAAKLTQAEIAQRLGVTQAAVSKIESGRDETLTLAIIRAYAEASKRPIIIHFGPRVTHAEAVKQHAAGIRHHLDALAALAHKDEAMAKDIERFFQEASRGIDQVLSCCRERLPRSPKVEVVMQTQVALPAQRPRVTT
;
A
#
# COMPACT_ATOMS: atom_id res chain seq x y z
N MET A 1 11.18 22.65 67.10
CA MET A 1 11.14 21.27 66.58
C MET A 1 9.94 21.16 65.66
N SER A 2 10.06 21.50 64.39
CA SER A 2 10.50 20.63 63.27
C SER A 2 9.64 19.39 63.08
N SER A 3 8.74 19.42 62.08
CA SER A 3 8.79 18.52 60.91
C SER A 3 7.57 18.79 60.02
N THR A 4 7.73 19.42 58.85
CA THR A 4 8.05 18.82 57.53
C THR A 4 6.83 18.24 56.81
N LYS A 5 6.33 18.99 55.81
CA LYS A 5 5.41 18.53 54.76
C LYS A 5 6.00 17.33 54.00
N PRO A 6 5.20 16.33 53.58
CA PRO A 6 5.54 15.52 52.42
C PRO A 6 4.98 16.13 51.13
N LYS A 7 5.76 15.93 50.08
CA LYS A 7 5.73 16.55 48.75
C LYS A 7 4.66 15.95 47.84
N LYS A 8 4.12 16.77 46.93
CA LYS A 8 3.41 16.33 45.72
C LYS A 8 4.31 15.35 44.94
N ALA A 9 3.83 14.11 44.75
CA ALA A 9 4.45 13.16 43.85
C ALA A 9 4.18 13.58 42.40
N ALA A 10 5.24 13.62 41.60
CA ALA A 10 5.23 13.96 40.19
C ALA A 10 4.41 12.94 39.37
N GLY A 11 3.37 13.42 38.68
CA GLY A 11 2.60 12.64 37.72
C GLY A 11 3.34 12.53 36.39
N LYS A 12 3.75 11.32 36.05
CA LYS A 12 4.39 10.93 34.79
C LYS A 12 3.62 11.49 33.59
N THR A 13 4.33 12.07 32.63
CA THR A 13 3.86 12.28 31.24
C THR A 13 3.65 10.91 30.58
N GLY A 14 2.54 10.24 30.91
CA GLY A 14 2.10 9.05 30.22
C GLY A 14 1.68 9.43 28.81
N GLY A 15 2.45 9.04 27.81
CA GLY A 15 2.04 9.19 26.40
C GLY A 15 0.68 8.54 26.21
N ARG A 16 -0.30 9.30 25.74
CA ARG A 16 -1.64 8.76 25.44
C ARG A 16 -1.48 7.67 24.39
N THR A 17 -1.88 6.46 24.75
CA THR A 17 -1.93 5.34 23.81
C THR A 17 -3.35 5.25 23.28
N TYR A 18 -3.52 5.25 21.97
CA TYR A 18 -4.82 5.18 21.31
C TYR A 18 -5.03 3.77 20.77
N ALA A 19 -6.26 3.25 20.89
CA ALA A 19 -6.60 1.90 20.43
C ALA A 19 -6.73 1.81 18.90
N SER A 20 -6.98 2.93 18.24
CA SER A 20 -7.08 3.04 16.79
C SER A 20 -6.57 4.39 16.29
N VAL A 21 -6.25 4.45 15.01
CA VAL A 21 -5.88 5.70 14.34
C VAL A 21 -7.07 6.68 14.31
N GLU A 22 -8.31 6.19 14.21
CA GLU A 22 -9.50 7.04 14.39
C GLU A 22 -9.58 7.67 15.79
N ASP A 23 -9.29 6.92 16.85
CA ASP A 23 -9.34 7.43 18.22
C ASP A 23 -8.23 8.47 18.46
N LEU A 24 -7.05 8.25 17.87
CA LEU A 24 -5.97 9.23 17.84
C LEU A 24 -6.41 10.51 17.13
N MET A 25 -7.03 10.39 15.95
CA MET A 25 -7.47 11.55 15.16
C MET A 25 -8.52 12.40 15.86
N LYS A 26 -9.47 11.75 16.55
CA LYS A 26 -10.48 12.42 17.36
C LYS A 26 -9.89 13.04 18.63
N GLY A 27 -8.94 12.34 19.28
CA GLY A 27 -8.34 12.76 20.55
C GLY A 27 -7.34 13.91 20.42
N GLU A 28 -6.64 14.02 19.28
CA GLU A 28 -5.62 15.05 19.03
C GLU A 28 -6.13 16.22 18.16
N GLY A 29 -7.41 16.23 17.76
CA GLY A 29 -7.99 17.34 16.99
C GLY A 29 -7.34 17.51 15.61
N ILE A 30 -6.97 16.40 14.95
CA ILE A 30 -6.34 16.40 13.63
C ILE A 30 -7.25 17.09 12.60
N SER A 31 -6.67 17.85 11.65
CA SER A 31 -7.43 18.63 10.66
C SER A 31 -8.38 17.76 9.82
N ALA A 32 -9.49 18.36 9.37
CA ALA A 32 -10.50 17.68 8.56
C ALA A 32 -9.93 17.10 7.26
N GLU A 33 -8.93 17.77 6.66
CA GLU A 33 -8.24 17.31 5.45
C GLU A 33 -7.48 16.00 5.68
N VAL A 34 -6.79 15.87 6.81
CA VAL A 34 -6.03 14.66 7.14
C VAL A 34 -6.98 13.52 7.52
N GLN A 35 -8.08 13.81 8.23
CA GLN A 35 -9.14 12.82 8.48
C GLN A 35 -9.77 12.32 7.18
N GLN A 36 -10.02 13.23 6.23
CA GLN A 36 -10.59 12.88 4.94
C GLN A 36 -9.63 12.08 4.06
N ALA A 37 -8.33 12.43 4.07
CA ALA A 37 -7.30 11.66 3.41
C ALA A 37 -7.16 10.25 4.00
N HIS A 38 -7.23 10.10 5.32
CA HIS A 38 -7.24 8.80 5.99
C HIS A 38 -8.48 7.98 5.62
N ALA A 39 -9.67 8.57 5.68
CA ALA A 39 -10.90 7.90 5.25
C ALA A 39 -10.84 7.46 3.78
N GLN A 40 -10.23 8.27 2.91
CA GLN A 40 -10.01 7.90 1.51
C GLN A 40 -9.04 6.73 1.37
N LEU A 41 -7.92 6.75 2.10
CA LEU A 41 -6.95 5.66 2.13
C LEU A 41 -7.55 4.36 2.66
N VAL A 42 -8.36 4.43 3.72
CA VAL A 42 -9.09 3.27 4.26
C VAL A 42 -10.01 2.68 3.20
N ARG A 43 -10.81 3.51 2.52
CA ARG A 43 -11.67 3.08 1.40
C ARG A 43 -10.89 2.47 0.25
N ASP A 44 -9.76 3.06 -0.11
CA ASP A 44 -8.92 2.54 -1.20
C ASP A 44 -8.20 1.23 -0.83
N THR A 45 -8.17 0.88 0.46
CA THR A 45 -7.63 -0.40 0.96
C THR A 45 -8.68 -1.42 1.37
N CYS A 46 -9.96 -1.06 1.40
CA CYS A 46 -11.05 -1.94 1.79
C CYS A 46 -11.38 -2.92 0.65
N VAL A 47 -11.42 -4.21 0.96
CA VAL A 47 -11.68 -5.25 -0.05
C VAL A 47 -13.10 -5.11 -0.61
N THR A 48 -14.10 -4.76 0.21
CA THR A 48 -15.50 -4.54 -0.22
C THR A 48 -15.64 -3.42 -1.26
N ASP A 49 -14.89 -2.32 -1.10
CA ASP A 49 -14.85 -1.23 -2.07
C ASP A 49 -14.19 -1.68 -3.38
N GLY A 50 -13.12 -2.49 -3.29
CA GLY A 50 -12.49 -3.14 -4.45
C GLY A 50 -13.47 -4.03 -5.23
N LEU A 51 -14.26 -4.85 -4.55
CA LEU A 51 -15.30 -5.69 -5.16
C LEU A 51 -16.38 -4.85 -5.86
N THR A 52 -16.81 -3.76 -5.22
CA THR A 52 -17.79 -2.83 -5.80
C THR A 52 -17.27 -2.19 -7.09
N ARG A 53 -16.01 -1.73 -7.09
CA ARG A 53 -15.37 -1.16 -8.29
C ARG A 53 -15.24 -2.21 -9.39
N LEU A 54 -14.86 -3.43 -9.03
CA LEU A 54 -14.74 -4.54 -9.97
C LEU A 54 -16.07 -4.88 -10.64
N ARG A 55 -17.16 -4.97 -9.87
CA ARG A 55 -18.52 -5.18 -10.39
C ARG A 55 -18.92 -4.07 -11.35
N ARG A 56 -18.71 -2.80 -10.96
CA ARG A 56 -19.04 -1.63 -11.80
C ARG A 56 -18.23 -1.60 -13.09
N ALA A 57 -16.94 -1.93 -13.03
CA ALA A 57 -16.09 -2.03 -14.21
C ALA A 57 -16.57 -3.13 -15.18
N ALA A 58 -17.13 -4.21 -14.64
CA ALA A 58 -17.78 -5.28 -15.41
C ALA A 58 -19.21 -4.93 -15.86
N LYS A 59 -19.71 -3.72 -15.56
CA LYS A 59 -21.08 -3.24 -15.85
C LYS A 59 -22.19 -4.14 -15.29
N LEU A 60 -21.92 -4.82 -14.17
CA LEU A 60 -22.88 -5.69 -13.51
C LEU A 60 -23.67 -4.93 -12.44
N THR A 61 -24.94 -5.27 -12.31
CA THR A 61 -25.82 -4.83 -11.23
C THR A 61 -25.62 -5.69 -9.97
N GLN A 62 -26.06 -5.19 -8.82
CA GLN A 62 -26.03 -5.97 -7.59
C GLN A 62 -26.94 -7.21 -7.67
N ALA A 63 -28.05 -7.14 -8.41
CA ALA A 63 -28.96 -8.26 -8.60
C ALA A 63 -28.31 -9.40 -9.40
N GLU A 64 -27.51 -9.07 -10.41
CA GLU A 64 -26.79 -10.07 -11.22
C GLU A 64 -25.69 -10.80 -10.42
N ILE A 65 -25.01 -10.10 -9.51
CA ILE A 65 -24.10 -10.74 -8.56
C ILE A 65 -24.87 -11.58 -7.55
N ALA A 66 -26.00 -11.08 -7.06
CA ALA A 66 -26.83 -11.77 -6.09
C ALA A 66 -27.33 -13.12 -6.64
N GLN A 67 -27.76 -13.14 -7.90
CA GLN A 67 -28.18 -14.37 -8.59
C GLN A 67 -27.05 -15.41 -8.66
N ARG A 68 -25.81 -14.97 -8.96
CA ARG A 68 -24.64 -15.86 -9.01
C ARG A 68 -24.26 -16.41 -7.65
N LEU A 69 -24.44 -15.60 -6.60
CA LEU A 69 -24.21 -15.99 -5.21
C LEU A 69 -25.35 -16.80 -4.60
N GLY A 70 -26.53 -16.88 -5.25
CA GLY A 70 -27.72 -17.47 -4.66
C GLY A 70 -28.27 -16.69 -3.46
N VAL A 71 -28.04 -15.37 -3.41
CA VAL A 71 -28.46 -14.49 -2.31
C VAL A 71 -29.37 -13.37 -2.82
N THR A 72 -29.91 -12.57 -1.91
CA THR A 72 -30.73 -11.41 -2.28
C THR A 72 -29.86 -10.21 -2.69
N GLN A 73 -30.41 -9.31 -3.51
CA GLN A 73 -29.72 -8.06 -3.86
C GLN A 73 -29.41 -7.23 -2.61
N ALA A 74 -30.27 -7.25 -1.58
CA ALA A 74 -30.01 -6.60 -0.30
C ALA A 74 -28.80 -7.19 0.44
N ALA A 75 -28.58 -8.51 0.33
CA ALA A 75 -27.38 -9.15 0.89
C ALA A 75 -26.11 -8.67 0.16
N VAL A 76 -26.16 -8.53 -1.17
CA VAL A 76 -25.05 -7.94 -1.94
C VAL A 76 -24.80 -6.48 -1.55
N SER A 77 -25.84 -5.69 -1.36
CA SER A 77 -25.69 -4.32 -0.86
C SER A 77 -24.98 -4.28 0.50
N LYS A 78 -25.32 -5.19 1.41
CA LYS A 78 -24.65 -5.29 2.72
C LYS A 78 -23.21 -5.78 2.62
N ILE A 79 -22.91 -6.65 1.66
CA ILE A 79 -21.53 -7.08 1.37
C ILE A 79 -20.71 -5.88 0.88
N GLU A 80 -21.23 -5.14 -0.09
CA GLU A 80 -20.51 -4.00 -0.69
C GLU A 80 -20.35 -2.81 0.27
N SER A 81 -21.30 -2.60 1.19
CA SER A 81 -21.21 -1.55 2.21
C SER A 81 -20.68 -2.06 3.56
N GLY A 82 -20.26 -3.33 3.63
CA GLY A 82 -19.91 -4.02 4.87
C GLY A 82 -18.43 -3.90 5.24
N ARG A 83 -18.06 -4.56 6.33
CA ARG A 83 -16.66 -4.73 6.76
C ARG A 83 -16.03 -5.94 6.09
N ASP A 84 -14.73 -5.88 5.84
CA ASP A 84 -13.98 -6.99 5.23
C ASP A 84 -14.02 -8.28 6.06
N GLU A 85 -14.24 -8.19 7.37
CA GLU A 85 -14.38 -9.32 8.30
C GLU A 85 -15.50 -10.31 7.92
N THR A 86 -16.54 -9.84 7.24
CA THR A 86 -17.67 -10.67 6.83
C THR A 86 -17.49 -11.25 5.42
N LEU A 87 -16.41 -10.88 4.72
CA LEU A 87 -16.09 -11.41 3.40
C LEU A 87 -15.60 -12.85 3.51
N THR A 88 -16.14 -13.70 2.65
CA THR A 88 -15.68 -15.06 2.47
C THR A 88 -14.97 -15.20 1.12
N LEU A 89 -14.07 -16.18 1.00
CA LEU A 89 -13.45 -16.51 -0.28
C LEU A 89 -14.49 -16.89 -1.35
N ALA A 90 -15.64 -17.44 -0.95
CA ALA A 90 -16.74 -17.72 -1.87
C ALA A 90 -17.33 -16.44 -2.48
N ILE A 91 -17.48 -15.37 -1.68
CA ILE A 91 -17.91 -14.06 -2.15
C ILE A 91 -16.87 -13.50 -3.13
N ILE A 92 -15.60 -13.47 -2.74
CA ILE A 92 -14.52 -12.94 -3.57
C ILE A 92 -14.44 -13.69 -4.92
N ARG A 93 -14.54 -15.02 -4.89
CA ARG A 93 -14.57 -15.86 -6.09
C ARG A 93 -15.73 -15.51 -7.01
N ALA A 94 -16.94 -15.32 -6.48
CA ALA A 94 -18.09 -14.98 -7.31
C ALA A 94 -17.91 -13.65 -8.05
N TYR A 95 -17.28 -12.66 -7.42
CA TYR A 95 -16.94 -11.39 -8.08
C TYR A 95 -15.84 -11.56 -9.13
N ALA A 96 -14.81 -12.38 -8.87
CA ALA A 96 -13.75 -12.68 -9.84
C ALA A 96 -14.33 -13.37 -11.10
N GLU A 97 -15.16 -14.38 -10.92
CA GLU A 97 -15.83 -15.10 -12.01
C GLU A 97 -16.77 -14.19 -12.80
N ALA A 98 -17.60 -13.41 -12.09
CA ALA A 98 -18.55 -12.50 -12.74
C ALA A 98 -17.84 -11.41 -13.56
N SER A 99 -16.72 -10.90 -13.06
CA SER A 99 -15.93 -9.88 -13.75
C SER A 99 -14.95 -10.45 -14.77
N LYS A 100 -14.78 -11.78 -14.84
CA LYS A 100 -13.78 -12.49 -15.65
C LYS A 100 -12.37 -11.94 -15.45
N ARG A 101 -12.06 -11.53 -14.22
CA ARG A 101 -10.77 -10.92 -13.85
C ARG A 101 -10.21 -11.61 -12.62
N PRO A 102 -8.90 -11.92 -12.61
CA PRO A 102 -8.26 -12.44 -11.41
C PRO A 102 -8.27 -11.35 -10.32
N ILE A 103 -8.58 -11.75 -9.09
CA ILE A 103 -8.43 -10.91 -7.90
C ILE A 103 -7.20 -11.44 -7.15
N ILE A 104 -6.23 -10.55 -6.92
CA ILE A 104 -5.03 -10.86 -6.14
C ILE A 104 -5.16 -10.14 -4.81
N ILE A 105 -5.12 -10.90 -3.71
CA ILE A 105 -5.12 -10.36 -2.34
C ILE A 105 -3.75 -10.60 -1.75
N HIS A 106 -3.12 -9.52 -1.29
CA HIS A 106 -1.82 -9.58 -0.63
C HIS A 106 -2.01 -9.36 0.87
N PHE A 107 -1.49 -10.27 1.67
CA PHE A 107 -1.39 -10.13 3.12
C PHE A 107 0.06 -9.88 3.48
N GLY A 108 0.34 -8.74 4.10
CA GLY A 108 1.70 -8.37 4.45
C GLY A 108 1.83 -6.90 4.83
N PRO A 109 3.01 -6.47 5.29
CA PRO A 109 3.29 -5.07 5.52
C PRO A 109 3.16 -4.29 4.21
N ARG A 110 2.81 -3.00 4.31
CA ARG A 110 2.80 -2.12 3.13
C ARG A 110 4.20 -2.06 2.55
N VAL A 111 4.35 -2.56 1.33
CA VAL A 111 5.61 -2.49 0.58
C VAL A 111 5.77 -1.11 -0.06
N THR A 112 7.02 -0.65 -0.16
CA THR A 112 7.34 0.55 -0.93
C THR A 112 7.11 0.27 -2.42
N HIS A 113 6.92 1.31 -3.24
CA HIS A 113 6.79 1.12 -4.69
C HIS A 113 8.00 0.40 -5.30
N ALA A 114 9.21 0.66 -4.79
CA ALA A 114 10.40 -0.05 -5.24
C ALA A 114 10.33 -1.55 -4.92
N GLU A 115 9.83 -1.92 -3.74
CA GLU A 115 9.71 -3.32 -3.35
C GLU A 115 8.55 -4.02 -4.08
N ALA A 116 7.43 -3.32 -4.32
CA ALA A 116 6.34 -3.82 -5.16
C ALA A 116 6.84 -4.15 -6.59
N VAL A 117 7.67 -3.29 -7.18
CA VAL A 117 8.30 -3.57 -8.50
C VAL A 117 9.14 -4.84 -8.46
N LYS A 118 9.92 -5.07 -7.40
CA LYS A 118 10.70 -6.32 -7.26
C LYS A 118 9.81 -7.55 -7.12
N GLN A 119 8.73 -7.46 -6.33
CA GLN A 119 7.77 -8.54 -6.19
C GLN A 119 7.09 -8.88 -7.53
N HIS A 120 6.69 -7.86 -8.29
CA HIS A 120 6.16 -8.05 -9.63
C HIS A 120 7.19 -8.64 -10.59
N ALA A 121 8.44 -8.20 -10.55
CA ALA A 121 9.52 -8.77 -11.35
C ALA A 121 9.74 -10.26 -11.05
N ALA A 122 9.66 -10.66 -9.77
CA ALA A 122 9.72 -12.07 -9.38
C ALA A 122 8.53 -12.88 -9.92
N GLY A 123 7.31 -12.31 -9.89
CA GLY A 123 6.13 -12.93 -10.49
C GLY A 123 6.22 -13.05 -12.02
N ILE A 124 6.71 -12.02 -12.70
CA ILE A 124 6.98 -12.05 -14.15
C ILE A 124 7.98 -13.17 -14.46
N ARG A 125 9.10 -13.22 -13.73
CA ARG A 125 10.10 -14.28 -13.90
C ARG A 125 9.48 -15.67 -13.75
N HIS A 126 8.68 -15.91 -12.71
CA HIS A 126 8.01 -17.19 -12.51
C HIS A 126 7.18 -17.63 -13.72
N HIS A 127 6.43 -16.71 -14.33
CA HIS A 127 5.65 -17.01 -15.53
C HIS A 127 6.51 -17.22 -16.79
N LEU A 128 7.59 -16.45 -16.96
CA LEU A 128 8.53 -16.63 -18.06
C LEU A 128 9.25 -17.98 -17.98
N ASP A 129 9.66 -18.39 -16.77
CA ASP A 129 10.25 -19.71 -16.53
C ASP A 129 9.26 -20.83 -16.87
N ALA A 130 7.98 -20.67 -16.49
CA ALA A 130 6.94 -21.62 -16.84
C ALA A 130 6.72 -21.73 -18.36
N LEU A 131 6.78 -20.62 -19.10
CA LEU A 131 6.73 -20.61 -20.56
C LEU A 131 7.96 -21.32 -21.15
N ALA A 132 9.16 -20.99 -20.69
CA ALA A 132 10.39 -21.63 -21.14
C ALA A 132 10.36 -23.16 -20.92
N ALA A 133 9.80 -23.61 -19.79
CA ALA A 133 9.64 -25.03 -19.51
C ALA A 133 8.68 -25.74 -20.49
N LEU A 134 7.66 -25.04 -21.01
CA LEU A 134 6.75 -25.58 -22.03
C LEU A 134 7.43 -25.68 -23.40
N ALA A 135 8.37 -24.78 -23.72
CA ALA A 135 9.10 -24.75 -24.99
C ALA A 135 9.92 -26.02 -25.26
N HIS A 136 10.37 -26.72 -24.21
CA HIS A 136 11.19 -27.94 -24.33
C HIS A 136 10.48 -29.12 -25.03
N LYS A 137 9.19 -29.00 -25.37
CA LYS A 137 8.39 -30.08 -25.94
C LYS A 137 8.04 -29.90 -27.43
N ASP A 138 8.31 -28.73 -28.02
CA ASP A 138 7.91 -28.41 -29.41
C ASP A 138 8.72 -27.23 -29.98
N GLU A 139 9.37 -27.43 -31.13
CA GLU A 139 10.16 -26.37 -31.81
C GLU A 139 9.31 -25.19 -32.31
N ALA A 140 8.08 -25.44 -32.78
CA ALA A 140 7.19 -24.37 -33.20
C ALA A 140 6.80 -23.49 -32.01
N MET A 141 6.52 -24.13 -30.86
CA MET A 141 6.21 -23.42 -29.62
C MET A 141 7.41 -22.66 -29.07
N ALA A 142 8.63 -23.20 -29.19
CA ALA A 142 9.85 -22.49 -28.82
C ALA A 142 10.04 -21.19 -29.61
N LYS A 143 9.79 -21.22 -30.93
CA LYS A 143 9.87 -20.04 -31.80
C LYS A 143 8.82 -18.98 -31.45
N ASP A 144 7.61 -19.40 -31.10
CA ASP A 144 6.55 -18.48 -30.70
C ASP A 144 6.83 -17.85 -29.32
N ILE A 145 7.37 -18.63 -28.38
CA ILE A 145 7.79 -18.13 -27.07
C ILE A 145 8.96 -17.15 -27.20
N GLU A 146 9.93 -17.43 -28.06
CA GLU A 146 11.04 -16.52 -28.33
C GLU A 146 10.55 -15.18 -28.90
N ARG A 147 9.59 -15.20 -29.84
CA ARG A 147 8.96 -13.98 -30.34
C ARG A 147 8.26 -13.21 -29.23
N PHE A 148 7.49 -13.91 -28.37
CA PHE A 148 6.84 -13.29 -27.22
C PHE A 148 7.85 -12.64 -26.27
N PHE A 149 9.00 -13.27 -26.00
CA PHE A 149 10.04 -12.69 -25.14
C PHE A 149 10.64 -11.40 -25.72
N GLN A 150 10.82 -11.34 -27.04
CA GLN A 150 11.29 -10.12 -27.72
C GLN A 150 10.25 -8.98 -27.66
N GLU A 151 8.97 -9.31 -27.77
CA GLU A 151 7.89 -8.33 -27.61
C GLU A 151 7.77 -7.84 -26.16
N ALA A 152 7.86 -8.75 -25.19
CA ALA A 152 7.80 -8.44 -23.78
C ALA A 152 8.97 -7.55 -23.33
N SER A 153 10.19 -7.83 -23.79
CA SER A 153 11.37 -7.01 -23.45
C SER A 153 11.21 -5.58 -23.96
N ARG A 154 10.78 -5.40 -25.22
CA ARG A 154 10.50 -4.09 -25.79
C ARG A 154 9.43 -3.32 -25.01
N GLY A 155 8.37 -4.01 -24.58
CA GLY A 155 7.32 -3.41 -23.74
C GLY A 155 7.85 -2.92 -22.40
N ILE A 156 8.67 -3.72 -21.72
CA ILE A 156 9.30 -3.35 -20.44
C ILE A 156 10.25 -2.17 -20.63
N ASP A 157 11.09 -2.19 -21.66
CA ASP A 157 12.01 -1.09 -21.98
C ASP A 157 11.28 0.22 -22.26
N GLN A 158 10.15 0.16 -22.97
CA GLN A 158 9.32 1.33 -23.23
C GLN A 158 8.76 1.93 -21.93
N VAL A 159 8.24 1.08 -21.03
CA VAL A 159 7.75 1.52 -19.71
C VAL A 159 8.87 2.21 -18.94
N LEU A 160 10.06 1.59 -18.88
CA LEU A 160 11.22 2.15 -18.19
C LEU A 160 11.67 3.50 -18.80
N SER A 161 11.69 3.61 -20.13
CA SER A 161 12.06 4.85 -20.82
C SER A 161 11.08 5.98 -20.50
N CYS A 162 9.77 5.74 -20.62
CA CYS A 162 8.75 6.73 -20.30
C CYS A 162 8.80 7.17 -18.83
N CYS A 163 9.06 6.24 -17.90
CA CYS A 163 9.24 6.58 -16.49
C CYS A 163 10.49 7.44 -16.26
N ARG A 164 11.61 7.12 -16.93
CA ARG A 164 12.86 7.88 -16.82
C ARG A 164 12.72 9.31 -17.33
N GLU A 165 11.98 9.53 -18.41
CA GLU A 165 11.73 10.87 -18.95
C GLU A 165 10.96 11.79 -17.99
N ARG A 166 10.15 11.19 -17.11
CA ARG A 166 9.35 11.88 -16.09
C ARG A 166 10.10 12.12 -14.79
N LEU A 167 11.31 11.58 -14.63
CA LEU A 167 12.14 11.89 -13.48
C LEU A 167 12.58 13.36 -13.54
N PRO A 168 12.59 14.08 -12.40
CA PRO A 168 13.06 15.45 -12.37
C PRO A 168 14.51 15.51 -12.87
N ARG A 169 14.75 16.26 -13.95
CA ARG A 169 16.04 16.31 -14.67
C ARG A 169 17.13 17.09 -13.95
N SER A 170 16.86 17.61 -12.75
CA SER A 170 17.80 18.43 -11.99
C SER A 170 17.93 17.90 -10.57
N PRO A 171 19.14 17.56 -10.09
CA PRO A 171 19.34 17.39 -8.66
C PRO A 171 19.04 18.75 -8.01
N LYS A 172 18.16 18.79 -7.01
CA LYS A 172 18.12 19.93 -6.10
C LYS A 172 19.50 19.99 -5.46
N VAL A 173 20.33 20.92 -5.91
CA VAL A 173 21.60 21.24 -5.23
C VAL A 173 21.20 21.84 -3.89
N GLU A 174 21.20 21.03 -2.85
CA GLU A 174 21.02 21.51 -1.48
C GLU A 174 22.37 22.05 -1.02
N VAL A 175 22.55 23.36 -1.13
CA VAL A 175 23.75 24.06 -0.63
C VAL A 175 23.64 24.15 0.88
N VAL A 176 24.34 23.26 1.60
CA VAL A 176 24.44 23.33 3.06
C VAL A 176 25.70 24.13 3.42
N MET A 177 25.52 25.38 3.84
CA MET A 177 26.62 26.16 4.43
C MET A 177 26.71 25.84 5.93
N GLN A 178 27.73 25.08 6.32
CA GLN A 178 28.08 24.89 7.73
C GLN A 178 29.14 25.91 8.15
N THR A 179 28.76 26.84 9.02
CA THR A 179 29.71 27.75 9.68
C THR A 179 30.23 27.09 10.95
N GLN A 180 31.50 26.69 10.97
CA GLN A 180 32.17 26.32 12.22
C GLN A 180 32.59 27.60 12.93
N VAL A 181 31.92 27.93 14.04
CA VAL A 181 32.38 28.96 14.97
C VAL A 181 33.36 28.30 15.92
N ALA A 182 34.63 28.69 15.89
CA ALA A 182 35.59 28.29 16.92
C ALA A 182 35.11 28.84 18.27
N LEU A 183 34.80 27.95 19.21
CA LEU A 183 34.53 28.34 20.59
C LEU A 183 35.77 29.06 21.14
N PRO A 184 35.63 30.26 21.73
CA PRO A 184 36.77 30.98 22.29
C PRO A 184 37.43 30.13 23.38
N ALA A 185 38.75 30.05 23.34
CA ALA A 185 39.56 29.35 24.33
C ALA A 185 39.15 29.79 25.74
N GLN A 186 38.68 28.84 26.56
CA GLN A 186 38.41 29.11 27.96
C GLN A 186 39.73 29.54 28.59
N ARG A 187 39.77 30.76 29.13
CA ARG A 187 40.95 31.26 29.86
C ARG A 187 41.26 30.29 31.00
N PRO A 188 42.53 29.91 31.23
CA PRO A 188 42.88 29.06 32.34
C PRO A 188 42.44 29.73 33.65
N ARG A 189 41.75 28.97 34.51
CA ARG A 189 41.52 29.38 35.90
C ARG A 189 42.88 29.49 36.56
N VAL A 190 43.24 30.72 36.94
CA VAL A 190 44.33 30.96 37.89
C VAL A 190 43.89 30.32 39.20
N THR A 191 44.64 29.31 39.65
CA THR A 191 44.52 28.76 41.00
C THR A 191 45.80 29.15 41.73
N THR A 192 45.63 29.83 42.85
CA THR A 192 46.63 30.28 43.83
C THR A 192 47.47 29.13 44.36
#